data_AF-A0A815FTE0-F1
#
_entry.id   AF-A0A815FTE0-F1
#
_cell.length_a   1.000
_cell.length_b   1.000
_cell.length_c   1.000
_cell.angle_alpha   90.00
_cell.angle_beta   90.00
_cell.angle_gamma   90.00
#
_symmetry.space_group_name_H-M   'P 1'
#
loop_
_entity.id
_entity.type
_entity.pdbx_description
1 polymer ?
#
loop_
_entity_poly.entity_id
_entity_poly.type
_entity_poly.pdbx_seq_one_letter_code
_entity_poly.pdbx_strand_id
1 'polypeptide(L)'
;MFRHNSSSTMKYVLVTGGVISGIGKGIIASSIGTILRSHGFRVTSIKIDPYINIDAGTFSPYEHGEVFVLDDGGMERQLEEVIIALVGKYTALEDAYASVLKALTHAALFCNRKLKVLFIHATDLEANTQKDDPVKYHEAWQQLCSAHGVLVPGGFGSRGIEGKIAAIEWARTQSKPFLGICLGLQCAVIEFARHVLQYKDANSSEFDKCEHQVVIEMPEHNPGIMGATMRLGRRTTHFVTDDSIVIQITQSLATSDKGILAVDESADVIETRFSPVNMENNEENRRYYRQLLFRITVDIGMVILGGTDNETTTQGLDGLEERCREYKLGAQFAQW
;
A
#
# COMPACT_ATOMS: atom_id res chain seq x y z
N MET A 1 -54.84 -3.65 34.57
CA MET A 1 -54.54 -2.20 34.49
C MET A 1 -53.02 -2.13 34.35
N PHE A 2 -52.44 -2.20 33.16
CA PHE A 2 -52.27 -1.09 32.21
C PHE A 2 -52.64 -1.51 30.79
N ARG A 3 -53.41 -0.67 30.11
CA ARG A 3 -53.81 -0.81 28.71
C ARG A 3 -52.57 -0.63 27.82
N HIS A 4 -52.20 -1.64 27.06
CA HIS A 4 -51.37 -1.46 25.87
C HIS A 4 -52.21 -0.70 24.84
N ASN A 5 -51.92 0.58 24.66
CA ASN A 5 -52.53 1.38 23.60
C ASN A 5 -51.49 2.30 22.96
N SER A 6 -51.58 2.39 21.63
CA SER A 6 -50.73 3.13 20.68
C SER A 6 -49.38 2.50 20.29
N SER A 7 -49.23 2.27 18.98
CA SER A 7 -47.96 2.10 18.27
C SER A 7 -47.00 3.22 18.70
N SER A 8 -46.06 2.92 19.58
CA SER A 8 -45.06 3.88 20.02
C SER A 8 -44.02 4.04 18.90
N THR A 9 -44.15 5.10 18.12
CA THR A 9 -43.13 5.48 17.13
C THR A 9 -41.83 5.78 17.87
N MET A 10 -40.73 5.18 17.40
CA MET A 10 -39.39 5.48 17.92
C MET A 10 -39.08 6.96 17.68
N LYS A 11 -38.59 7.64 18.71
CA LYS A 11 -38.19 9.06 18.63
C LYS A 11 -36.68 9.16 18.57
N TYR A 12 -36.17 9.93 17.61
CA TYR A 12 -34.75 10.22 17.48
C TYR A 12 -34.44 11.60 18.06
N VAL A 13 -33.43 11.67 18.93
CA VAL A 13 -32.91 12.93 19.48
C VAL A 13 -31.51 13.12 18.90
N LEU A 14 -31.37 14.05 17.96
CA LEU A 14 -30.09 14.34 17.32
C LEU A 14 -29.33 15.39 18.13
N VAL A 15 -28.10 15.07 18.53
CA VAL A 15 -27.21 15.98 19.27
C VAL A 15 -26.09 16.44 18.33
N THR A 16 -26.16 17.70 17.88
CA THR A 16 -25.15 18.31 17.00
C THR A 16 -24.31 19.34 17.75
N GLY A 17 -23.13 19.68 17.21
CA GLY A 17 -22.26 20.72 17.78
C GLY A 17 -21.71 21.63 16.71
N GLY A 18 -21.89 22.94 16.86
CA GLY A 18 -21.51 23.93 15.84
C GLY A 18 -20.18 24.64 16.08
N VAL A 19 -19.94 25.16 17.30
CA VAL A 19 -18.93 26.22 17.48
C VAL A 19 -17.51 25.69 17.73
N ILE A 20 -17.32 24.79 18.70
CA ILE A 20 -15.99 24.23 19.05
C ILE A 20 -16.13 22.73 19.39
N SER A 21 -15.16 21.92 18.99
CA SER A 21 -15.01 20.52 19.43
C SER A 21 -14.50 20.45 20.88
N GLY A 22 -14.90 19.43 21.65
CA GLY A 22 -14.42 19.25 23.04
C GLY A 22 -15.30 19.83 24.16
N ILE A 23 -16.46 20.44 23.85
CA ILE A 23 -17.40 21.01 24.86
C ILE A 23 -18.16 19.92 25.67
N GLY A 24 -17.75 18.65 25.60
CA GLY A 24 -18.40 17.58 26.37
C GLY A 24 -19.78 17.14 25.84
N LYS A 25 -20.02 17.23 24.52
CA LYS A 25 -21.28 16.80 23.88
C LYS A 25 -21.69 15.37 24.25
N GLY A 26 -20.72 14.45 24.29
CA GLY A 26 -20.97 13.06 24.70
C GLY A 26 -21.44 12.94 26.16
N ILE A 27 -20.86 13.73 27.07
CA ILE A 27 -21.25 13.77 28.48
C ILE A 27 -22.68 14.29 28.62
N ILE A 28 -23.02 15.39 27.93
CA ILE A 28 -24.36 15.98 27.96
C ILE A 28 -25.39 14.98 27.41
N ALA A 29 -25.10 14.33 26.28
CA ALA A 29 -25.97 13.31 25.70
C ALA A 29 -26.19 12.12 26.67
N SER A 30 -25.13 11.67 27.35
CA SER A 30 -25.20 10.60 28.35
C SER A 30 -26.05 10.99 29.57
N SER A 31 -25.88 12.22 30.07
CA SER A 31 -26.67 12.76 31.19
C SER A 31 -28.15 12.85 30.85
N ILE A 32 -28.49 13.34 29.64
CA ILE A 32 -29.89 13.37 29.16
C ILE A 32 -30.44 11.94 29.05
N GLY A 33 -29.67 11.00 28.50
CA GLY A 33 -30.06 9.59 28.43
C GLY A 33 -30.35 8.97 29.79
N THR A 34 -29.55 9.32 30.81
CA THR A 34 -29.74 8.86 32.19
C THR A 34 -31.02 9.44 32.81
N ILE A 35 -31.31 10.73 32.59
CA ILE A 35 -32.55 11.36 33.05
C ILE A 35 -33.79 10.73 32.38
N LEU A 36 -33.71 10.47 31.07
CA LEU A 36 -34.81 9.82 30.37
C LEU A 36 -35.04 8.38 30.87
N ARG A 37 -33.97 7.63 31.15
CA ARG A 37 -34.07 6.30 31.78
C ARG A 37 -34.72 6.37 33.17
N SER A 38 -34.39 7.37 33.99
CA SER A 38 -35.00 7.52 35.33
C SER A 38 -36.49 7.84 35.29
N HIS A 39 -36.99 8.40 34.18
CA HIS A 39 -38.41 8.64 33.95
C HIS A 39 -39.13 7.47 33.25
N GLY A 40 -38.50 6.29 33.20
CA GLY A 40 -39.11 5.07 32.66
C GLY A 40 -39.06 4.93 31.13
N PHE A 41 -38.30 5.78 30.43
CA PHE A 41 -38.12 5.63 28.99
C PHE A 41 -37.03 4.61 28.66
N ARG A 42 -37.24 3.82 27.60
CA ARG A 42 -36.19 2.96 27.02
C ARG A 42 -35.31 3.81 26.10
N VAL A 43 -34.05 3.97 26.46
CA VAL A 43 -33.10 4.84 25.74
C VAL A 43 -31.89 4.04 25.27
N THR A 44 -31.53 4.23 24.01
CA THR A 44 -30.27 3.79 23.40
C THR A 44 -29.55 4.99 22.79
N SER A 45 -28.24 4.89 22.59
CA SER A 45 -27.41 5.94 22.01
C SER A 45 -26.62 5.40 20.83
N ILE A 46 -26.49 6.21 19.78
CA ILE A 46 -25.63 5.94 18.63
C ILE A 46 -24.64 7.09 18.54
N LYS A 47 -23.35 6.76 18.44
CA LYS A 47 -22.28 7.71 18.17
C LYS A 47 -21.92 7.60 16.69
N ILE A 48 -21.88 8.75 16.01
CA ILE A 48 -21.44 8.85 14.62
C ILE A 48 -20.14 9.62 14.63
N ASP A 49 -19.06 8.96 14.26
CA ASP A 49 -17.74 9.57 14.14
C ASP A 49 -17.45 9.89 12.67
N PRO A 50 -17.02 11.12 12.34
CA PRO A 50 -16.76 11.53 10.97
C PRO A 50 -15.40 11.05 10.44
N TYR A 51 -14.72 10.16 11.16
CA TYR A 51 -13.43 9.64 10.74
C TYR A 51 -13.60 8.66 9.58
N ILE A 52 -12.61 8.64 8.69
CA ILE A 52 -12.57 7.67 7.59
C ILE A 52 -12.24 6.26 8.07
N ASN A 53 -11.62 6.16 9.25
CA ASN A 53 -11.30 4.91 9.90
C ASN A 53 -12.59 4.12 10.09
N ILE A 54 -12.57 2.87 9.64
CA ILE A 54 -13.68 1.91 9.87
C ILE A 54 -13.90 1.70 11.37
N ASP A 55 -12.85 1.99 12.15
CA ASP A 55 -12.49 1.32 13.37
C ASP A 55 -11.36 2.14 14.05
N ALA A 56 -11.62 2.66 15.24
CA ALA A 56 -10.73 3.36 16.17
C ALA A 56 -9.54 2.55 16.73
N GLY A 57 -9.46 1.24 16.50
CA GLY A 57 -8.33 0.39 16.83
C GLY A 57 -7.13 0.66 15.92
N THR A 58 -7.39 1.34 14.80
CA THR A 58 -6.35 1.91 13.94
C THR A 58 -5.78 3.23 14.47
N PHE A 59 -6.36 3.83 15.52
CA PHE A 59 -5.79 5.02 16.16
C PHE A 59 -4.76 4.65 17.23
N SER A 60 -3.81 5.55 17.45
CA SER A 60 -2.97 5.52 18.64
C SER A 60 -3.81 5.83 19.88
N PRO A 61 -3.89 4.93 20.87
CA PRO A 61 -4.71 5.16 22.07
C PRO A 61 -4.15 6.30 22.95
N TYR A 62 -2.87 6.61 22.82
CA TYR A 62 -2.23 7.71 23.54
C TYR A 62 -2.67 9.09 23.04
N GLU A 63 -3.01 9.20 21.76
CA GLU A 63 -3.38 10.46 21.11
C GLU A 63 -4.89 10.64 21.00
N HIS A 64 -5.63 9.54 20.81
CA HIS A 64 -7.05 9.57 20.49
C HIS A 64 -7.97 8.99 21.56
N GLY A 65 -7.40 8.48 22.66
CA GLY A 65 -8.15 7.88 23.76
C GLY A 65 -8.32 6.37 23.63
N GLU A 66 -8.87 5.76 24.68
CA GLU A 66 -9.06 4.32 24.75
C GLU A 66 -10.13 3.81 23.79
N VAL A 67 -9.98 2.56 23.36
CA VAL A 67 -10.94 1.84 22.52
C VAL A 67 -11.96 1.13 23.42
N PHE A 68 -13.25 1.38 23.18
CA PHE A 68 -14.34 0.77 23.95
C PHE A 68 -14.89 -0.50 23.30
N VAL A 69 -15.32 -1.41 24.16
CA VAL A 69 -15.79 -2.75 23.84
C VAL A 69 -17.26 -2.91 24.18
N LEU A 70 -18.06 -3.43 23.25
CA LEU A 70 -19.45 -3.84 23.55
C LEU A 70 -19.55 -5.34 23.90
N ASP A 71 -20.60 -5.69 24.67
CA ASP A 71 -20.87 -7.04 25.18
C ASP A 71 -21.10 -8.09 24.07
N ASP A 72 -21.52 -7.68 22.88
CA ASP A 72 -21.69 -8.55 21.71
C ASP A 72 -20.35 -8.82 20.98
N GLY A 73 -19.23 -8.41 21.57
CA GLY A 73 -17.93 -8.42 20.92
C GLY A 73 -17.80 -7.34 19.85
N GLY A 74 -18.76 -6.39 19.79
CA GLY A 74 -18.66 -5.11 19.08
C GLY A 74 -17.63 -4.21 19.75
N MET A 75 -16.40 -4.70 19.83
CA MET A 75 -15.24 -3.88 19.60
C MET A 75 -15.04 -3.82 18.09
N GLU A 76 -14.33 -2.80 17.66
CA GLU A 76 -13.45 -2.93 16.51
C GLU A 76 -12.82 -4.32 16.45
N ARG A 77 -13.19 -5.02 15.38
CA ARG A 77 -12.97 -6.45 15.18
C ARG A 77 -11.56 -6.84 15.64
N GLN A 78 -11.43 -7.89 16.47
CA GLN A 78 -10.15 -8.58 16.58
C GLN A 78 -9.86 -9.26 15.22
N LEU A 79 -9.21 -8.52 14.33
CA LEU A 79 -8.83 -9.01 13.02
C LEU A 79 -7.68 -10.00 13.20
N GLU A 80 -7.78 -11.20 12.61
CA GLU A 80 -6.65 -12.13 12.58
C GLU A 80 -5.46 -11.47 11.85
N GLU A 81 -4.26 -11.65 12.39
CA GLU A 81 -3.05 -11.08 11.82
C GLU A 81 -2.60 -11.85 10.57
N VAL A 82 -2.36 -11.11 9.49
CA VAL A 82 -1.70 -11.64 8.28
C VAL A 82 -0.29 -11.08 8.21
N ILE A 83 0.68 -12.00 8.20
CA ILE A 83 2.12 -11.67 8.18
C ILE A 83 2.65 -11.79 6.76
N ILE A 84 3.11 -10.69 6.18
CA ILE A 84 3.71 -10.65 4.84
C ILE A 84 5.19 -10.26 4.97
N ALA A 85 6.08 -11.10 4.45
CA ALA A 85 7.51 -10.79 4.34
C ALA A 85 7.75 -9.95 3.08
N LEU A 86 8.23 -8.72 3.26
CA LEU A 86 8.66 -7.84 2.19
C LEU A 86 10.19 -7.93 2.08
N VAL A 87 10.67 -8.59 1.04
CA VAL A 87 12.11 -8.81 0.80
C VAL A 87 12.64 -7.72 -0.12
N GLY A 88 13.13 -6.65 0.52
CA GLY A 88 13.50 -5.40 -0.15
C GLY A 88 15.00 -5.11 -0.09
N LYS A 89 15.42 -4.09 -0.83
CA LYS A 89 16.77 -3.52 -0.72
C LYS A 89 16.86 -2.58 0.49
N TYR A 90 15.79 -1.85 0.81
CA TYR A 90 15.76 -0.83 1.87
C TYR A 90 14.68 -1.10 2.89
N THR A 91 14.97 -1.84 3.96
CA THR A 91 13.96 -2.12 5.00
C THR A 91 13.85 -1.03 6.06
N ALA A 92 14.87 -0.16 6.18
CA ALA A 92 14.90 0.90 7.19
C ALA A 92 14.06 2.14 6.83
N LEU A 93 13.61 2.25 5.57
CA LEU A 93 12.79 3.38 5.09
C LEU A 93 11.48 2.86 4.52
N GLU A 94 10.43 2.94 5.32
CA GLU A 94 9.07 2.54 4.94
C GLU A 94 8.56 3.32 3.70
N ASP A 95 9.02 4.56 3.51
CA ASP A 95 8.59 5.44 2.42
C ASP A 95 8.89 4.90 1.02
N ALA A 96 9.99 4.17 0.83
CA ALA A 96 10.31 3.59 -0.47
C ALA A 96 9.34 2.49 -0.90
N TYR A 97 8.62 1.93 0.06
CA TYR A 97 7.57 0.96 -0.19
C TYR A 97 6.19 1.52 0.16
N ALA A 98 6.03 2.83 0.35
CA ALA A 98 4.77 3.45 0.76
C ALA A 98 3.58 3.02 -0.12
N SER A 99 3.76 3.02 -1.45
CA SER A 99 2.71 2.58 -2.38
C SER A 99 2.34 1.10 -2.20
N VAL A 100 3.34 0.24 -1.96
CA VAL A 100 3.14 -1.19 -1.72
C VAL A 100 2.46 -1.42 -0.36
N LEU A 101 2.91 -0.73 0.69
CA LEU A 101 2.34 -0.79 2.03
C LEU A 101 0.89 -0.34 2.03
N LYS A 102 0.57 0.80 1.41
CA LYS A 102 -0.82 1.27 1.29
C LYS A 102 -1.68 0.25 0.55
N ALA A 103 -1.22 -0.27 -0.58
CA ALA A 103 -1.96 -1.29 -1.34
C ALA A 103 -2.24 -2.55 -0.49
N LEU A 104 -1.23 -3.04 0.23
CA LEU A 104 -1.40 -4.18 1.15
C LEU A 104 -2.36 -3.86 2.30
N THR A 105 -2.28 -2.67 2.89
CA THR A 105 -3.17 -2.24 3.97
C THR A 105 -4.61 -2.18 3.49
N HIS A 106 -4.88 -1.57 2.33
CA HIS A 106 -6.22 -1.56 1.75
C HIS A 106 -6.75 -2.96 1.44
N ALA A 107 -5.89 -3.86 0.94
CA ALA A 107 -6.26 -5.25 0.70
C ALA A 107 -6.55 -6.02 2.00
N ALA A 108 -5.73 -5.84 3.04
CA ALA A 108 -5.92 -6.47 4.33
C ALA A 108 -7.22 -6.00 5.01
N LEU A 109 -7.51 -4.69 4.95
CA LEU A 109 -8.77 -4.12 5.42
C LEU A 109 -9.97 -4.72 4.69
N PHE A 110 -9.91 -4.85 3.36
CA PHE A 110 -10.97 -5.49 2.57
C PHE A 110 -11.21 -6.95 3.01
N CYS A 111 -10.16 -7.67 3.36
CA CYS A 111 -10.21 -9.04 3.84
C CYS A 111 -10.52 -9.16 5.34
N ASN A 112 -10.75 -8.06 6.06
CA ASN A 112 -10.88 -8.04 7.52
C ASN A 112 -9.71 -8.72 8.24
N ARG A 113 -8.48 -8.38 7.85
CA ARG A 113 -7.23 -8.86 8.45
C ARG A 113 -6.40 -7.69 8.96
N LYS A 114 -5.65 -7.90 10.05
CA LYS A 114 -4.64 -6.95 10.51
C LYS A 114 -3.32 -7.26 9.80
N LEU A 115 -2.86 -6.33 8.95
CA LEU A 115 -1.60 -6.49 8.24
C LEU A 115 -0.41 -6.31 9.18
N LYS A 116 0.51 -7.27 9.17
CA LYS A 116 1.85 -7.15 9.74
C LYS A 116 2.89 -7.37 8.65
N VAL A 117 3.66 -6.34 8.33
CA VAL A 117 4.73 -6.45 7.33
C VAL A 117 6.05 -6.70 8.06
N LEU A 118 6.76 -7.76 7.67
CA LEU A 118 8.12 -8.02 8.10
C LEU A 118 9.06 -7.54 7.00
N PHE A 119 9.88 -6.54 7.29
CA PHE A 119 10.84 -6.03 6.33
C PHE A 119 12.14 -6.82 6.45
N ILE A 120 12.51 -7.51 5.37
CA ILE A 120 13.71 -8.36 5.31
C ILE A 120 14.66 -7.78 4.27
N HIS A 121 15.90 -7.50 4.68
CA HIS A 121 16.92 -7.03 3.76
C HIS A 121 17.36 -8.18 2.87
N ALA A 122 17.30 -7.99 1.56
CA ALA A 122 17.66 -9.03 0.61
C ALA A 122 19.14 -9.46 0.77
N THR A 123 20.05 -8.54 1.09
CA THR A 123 21.47 -8.87 1.36
C THR A 123 21.64 -9.80 2.55
N ASP A 124 20.73 -9.76 3.52
CA ASP A 124 20.85 -10.57 4.74
C ASP A 124 20.50 -12.04 4.47
N LEU A 125 19.88 -12.32 3.33
CA LEU A 125 19.56 -13.68 2.86
C LEU A 125 20.69 -14.28 2.00
N GLU A 126 21.75 -13.52 1.69
CA GLU A 126 22.86 -13.98 0.85
C GLU A 126 23.88 -14.83 1.64
N ALA A 127 24.55 -15.74 0.93
CA ALA A 127 25.57 -16.62 1.51
C ALA A 127 26.81 -15.87 2.03
N ASN A 128 27.07 -14.65 1.54
CA ASN A 128 28.15 -13.81 2.06
C ASN A 128 27.84 -13.36 3.50
N THR A 129 26.60 -12.91 3.76
CA THR A 129 26.17 -12.51 5.10
C THR A 129 26.18 -13.68 6.07
N GLN A 130 25.92 -14.91 5.63
CA GLN A 130 26.09 -16.09 6.47
C GLN A 130 27.51 -16.23 7.02
N LYS A 131 28.54 -15.82 6.26
CA LYS A 131 29.95 -15.86 6.68
C LYS A 131 30.33 -14.67 7.54
N ASP A 132 29.85 -13.48 7.16
CA ASP A 132 30.25 -12.22 7.79
C ASP A 132 29.47 -11.96 9.10
N ASP A 133 28.16 -12.22 9.11
CA ASP A 133 27.26 -12.00 10.24
C ASP A 133 26.16 -13.10 10.28
N PRO A 134 26.47 -14.27 10.87
CA PRO A 134 25.54 -15.40 10.89
C PRO A 134 24.28 -15.12 11.71
N VAL A 135 24.33 -14.20 12.68
CA VAL A 135 23.18 -13.87 13.53
C VAL A 135 22.11 -13.18 12.70
N LYS A 136 22.47 -12.15 11.92
CA LYS A 136 21.53 -11.46 11.04
C LYS A 136 20.97 -12.37 9.96
N TYR A 137 21.82 -13.23 9.39
CA TYR A 137 21.39 -14.20 8.38
C TYR A 137 20.28 -15.11 8.94
N HIS A 138 20.50 -15.73 10.10
CA HIS A 138 19.51 -16.63 10.68
C HIS A 138 18.23 -15.91 11.15
N GLU A 139 18.35 -14.67 11.65
CA GLU A 139 17.20 -13.84 12.01
C GLU A 139 16.33 -13.51 10.78
N ALA A 140 16.95 -13.09 9.67
CA ALA A 140 16.26 -12.80 8.42
C ALA A 140 15.51 -14.03 7.88
N TRP A 141 16.16 -15.20 7.90
CA TRP A 141 15.52 -16.45 7.49
C TRP A 141 14.41 -16.88 8.43
N GLN A 142 14.54 -16.66 9.74
CA GLN A 142 13.48 -16.94 10.72
C GLN A 142 12.24 -16.08 10.44
N GLN A 143 12.44 -14.78 10.19
CA GLN A 143 11.36 -13.86 9.84
C GLN A 143 10.67 -14.29 8.54
N LEU A 144 11.45 -14.66 7.51
CA LEU A 144 10.90 -15.17 6.24
C LEU A 144 10.07 -16.44 6.44
N CYS A 145 10.57 -17.38 7.24
CA CYS A 145 9.87 -18.63 7.54
C CYS A 145 8.55 -18.41 8.29
N SER A 146 8.52 -17.42 9.18
CA SER A 146 7.34 -17.07 9.97
C SER A 146 6.22 -16.42 9.16
N ALA A 147 6.52 -15.92 7.95
CA ALA A 147 5.54 -15.22 7.13
C ALA A 147 4.52 -16.16 6.46
N HIS A 148 3.32 -15.64 6.25
CA HIS A 148 2.24 -16.31 5.52
C HIS A 148 2.37 -16.12 4.02
N GLY A 149 3.04 -15.07 3.56
CA GLY A 149 3.32 -14.81 2.15
C GLY A 149 4.58 -13.98 1.96
N VAL A 150 5.16 -14.06 0.77
CA VAL A 150 6.41 -13.39 0.40
C VAL A 150 6.14 -12.40 -0.73
N LEU A 151 6.57 -11.16 -0.54
CA LEU A 151 6.50 -10.09 -1.54
C LEU A 151 7.90 -9.61 -1.86
N VAL A 152 8.27 -9.70 -3.14
CA VAL A 152 9.52 -9.13 -3.65
C VAL A 152 9.15 -7.91 -4.51
N PRO A 153 9.43 -6.68 -4.03
CA PRO A 153 9.10 -5.47 -4.76
C PRO A 153 10.10 -5.22 -5.90
N GLY A 154 9.83 -4.16 -6.66
CA GLY A 154 10.79 -3.60 -7.58
C GLY A 154 12.08 -3.18 -6.88
N GLY A 155 13.16 -3.08 -7.64
CA GLY A 155 14.43 -2.56 -7.16
C GLY A 155 15.30 -2.18 -8.35
N PHE A 156 16.30 -1.35 -8.09
CA PHE A 156 17.29 -0.91 -9.07
C PHE A 156 18.69 -1.37 -8.67
N GLY A 157 19.48 -1.73 -9.68
CA GLY A 157 20.87 -2.17 -9.54
C GLY A 157 21.02 -3.63 -9.10
N SER A 158 22.28 -4.07 -9.01
CA SER A 158 22.67 -5.48 -8.84
C SER A 158 22.68 -5.99 -7.38
N ARG A 159 22.54 -5.09 -6.40
CA ARG A 159 22.68 -5.43 -4.98
C ARG A 159 21.45 -6.18 -4.44
N GLY A 160 21.67 -7.28 -3.71
CA GLY A 160 20.59 -8.03 -3.05
C GLY A 160 19.82 -8.96 -3.97
N ILE A 161 20.27 -9.19 -5.21
CA ILE A 161 19.54 -10.00 -6.19
C ILE A 161 19.57 -11.47 -5.80
N GLU A 162 20.73 -12.00 -5.41
CA GLU A 162 20.86 -13.41 -5.02
C GLU A 162 20.01 -13.72 -3.78
N GLY A 163 19.92 -12.78 -2.84
CA GLY A 163 19.03 -12.92 -1.68
C GLY A 163 17.53 -12.91 -2.05
N LYS A 164 17.13 -12.10 -3.05
CA LYS A 164 15.75 -12.16 -3.58
C LYS A 164 15.47 -13.49 -4.27
N ILE A 165 16.40 -13.99 -5.08
CA ILE A 165 16.29 -15.29 -5.75
C ILE A 165 16.14 -16.41 -4.71
N ALA A 166 16.96 -16.40 -3.66
CA ALA A 166 16.87 -17.37 -2.56
C ALA A 166 15.52 -17.33 -1.83
N ALA A 167 14.97 -16.13 -1.58
CA ALA A 167 13.65 -15.98 -0.98
C ALA A 167 12.53 -16.56 -1.88
N ILE A 168 12.64 -16.38 -3.20
CA ILE A 168 11.69 -16.90 -4.19
C ILE A 168 11.77 -18.42 -4.27
N GLU A 169 12.98 -18.97 -4.32
CA GLU A 169 13.20 -20.42 -4.31
C GLU A 169 12.56 -21.06 -3.06
N TRP A 170 12.80 -20.45 -1.89
CA TRP A 170 12.20 -20.92 -0.65
C TRP A 170 10.66 -20.83 -0.70
N ALA A 171 10.10 -19.71 -1.18
CA ALA A 171 8.65 -19.56 -1.29
C ALA A 171 8.04 -20.63 -2.22
N ARG A 172 8.68 -20.92 -3.35
CA ARG A 172 8.26 -21.95 -4.30
C ARG A 172 8.33 -23.36 -3.70
N THR A 173 9.46 -23.71 -3.08
CA THR A 173 9.66 -25.06 -2.51
C THR A 173 8.75 -25.32 -1.31
N GLN A 174 8.42 -24.31 -0.53
CA GLN A 174 7.49 -24.41 0.61
C GLN A 174 6.02 -24.16 0.23
N SER A 175 5.70 -23.99 -1.06
CA SER A 175 4.35 -23.66 -1.54
C SER A 175 3.72 -22.45 -0.83
N LYS A 176 4.55 -21.45 -0.49
CA LYS A 176 4.11 -20.19 0.12
C LYS A 176 3.63 -19.23 -0.97
N PRO A 177 2.52 -18.50 -0.74
CA PRO A 177 2.07 -17.45 -1.65
C PRO A 177 3.18 -16.42 -1.93
N PHE A 178 3.41 -16.14 -3.21
CA PHE A 178 4.46 -15.23 -3.68
C PHE A 178 3.88 -14.15 -4.60
N LEU A 179 4.31 -12.91 -4.42
CA LEU A 179 4.02 -11.80 -5.33
C LEU A 179 5.32 -11.06 -5.71
N GLY A 180 5.68 -11.12 -6.99
CA GLY A 180 6.81 -10.40 -7.57
C GLY A 180 6.35 -9.16 -8.33
N ILE A 181 6.88 -7.98 -7.98
CA ILE A 181 6.60 -6.71 -8.66
C ILE A 181 7.85 -6.28 -9.44
N CYS A 182 7.71 -6.03 -10.74
CA CYS A 182 8.80 -5.56 -11.62
C CYS A 182 10.04 -6.47 -11.52
N LEU A 183 11.12 -6.02 -10.89
CA LEU A 183 12.32 -6.83 -10.61
C LEU A 183 11.98 -8.14 -9.90
N GLY A 184 10.98 -8.19 -9.02
CA GLY A 184 10.55 -9.43 -8.38
C GLY A 184 10.09 -10.50 -9.37
N LEU A 185 9.45 -10.10 -10.48
CA LEU A 185 9.08 -11.03 -11.56
C LEU A 185 10.31 -11.49 -12.34
N GLN A 186 11.24 -10.58 -12.63
CA GLN A 186 12.50 -10.93 -13.29
C GLN A 186 13.30 -11.95 -12.47
N CYS A 187 13.45 -11.71 -11.16
CA CYS A 187 14.11 -12.64 -10.24
C CYS A 187 13.40 -14.00 -10.18
N ALA A 188 12.07 -14.04 -10.29
CA ALA A 188 11.32 -15.31 -10.32
C ALA A 188 11.58 -16.11 -11.60
N VAL A 189 11.68 -15.44 -12.75
CA VAL A 189 12.06 -16.09 -14.02
C VAL A 189 13.49 -16.63 -13.95
N ILE A 190 14.41 -15.87 -13.37
CA ILE A 190 15.80 -16.30 -13.15
C ILE A 190 15.86 -17.50 -12.21
N GLU A 191 15.16 -17.47 -11.08
CA GLU A 191 15.08 -18.59 -10.13
C GLU A 191 14.59 -19.86 -10.81
N PHE A 192 13.50 -19.76 -11.58
CA PHE A 192 12.91 -20.89 -12.28
C PHE A 192 13.86 -21.46 -13.34
N ALA A 193 14.53 -20.60 -14.11
CA ALA A 193 15.51 -21.02 -15.09
C ALA A 193 16.71 -21.75 -14.45
N ARG A 194 17.22 -21.24 -13.33
CA ARG A 194 18.36 -21.84 -12.62
C ARG A 194 18.01 -23.18 -11.99
N HIS A 195 16.90 -23.26 -11.28
CA HIS A 195 16.59 -24.43 -10.44
C HIS A 195 15.69 -25.46 -11.13
N VAL A 196 14.76 -25.04 -11.99
CA VAL A 196 13.84 -25.95 -12.68
C VAL A 196 14.38 -26.36 -14.04
N LEU A 197 14.85 -25.40 -14.84
CA LEU A 197 15.41 -25.68 -16.18
C LEU A 197 16.89 -26.05 -16.15
N GLN A 198 17.56 -25.95 -14.99
CA GLN A 198 18.97 -26.28 -14.79
C GLN A 198 19.96 -25.38 -15.55
N TYR A 199 19.53 -24.19 -15.97
CA TYR A 199 20.41 -23.16 -16.56
C TYR A 199 21.09 -22.37 -15.44
N LYS A 200 22.16 -22.94 -14.88
CA LYS A 200 22.85 -22.41 -13.70
C LYS A 200 23.39 -21.00 -13.87
N ASP A 201 23.73 -20.61 -15.09
CA ASP A 201 24.25 -19.29 -15.45
C ASP A 201 23.14 -18.29 -15.80
N ALA A 202 21.86 -18.69 -15.79
CA ALA A 202 20.79 -17.82 -16.25
C ALA A 202 20.71 -16.53 -15.44
N ASN A 203 20.69 -15.39 -16.12
CA ASN A 203 20.61 -14.08 -15.49
C ASN A 203 19.94 -13.04 -16.39
N SER A 204 19.72 -11.84 -15.85
CA SER A 204 19.32 -10.66 -16.62
C SER A 204 20.55 -10.01 -17.26
N SER A 205 20.40 -9.56 -18.51
CA SER A 205 21.42 -8.76 -19.19
C SER A 205 21.72 -7.43 -18.48
N GLU A 206 20.83 -6.98 -17.59
CA GLU A 206 21.03 -5.80 -16.74
C GLU A 206 22.12 -6.03 -15.68
N PHE A 207 22.25 -7.26 -15.16
CA PHE A 207 23.11 -7.56 -14.01
C PHE A 207 24.37 -8.32 -14.40
N ASP A 208 24.25 -9.27 -15.34
CA ASP A 208 25.38 -10.07 -15.78
C ASP A 208 25.23 -10.55 -17.23
N LYS A 209 26.32 -10.53 -17.98
CA LYS A 209 26.37 -11.06 -19.34
C LYS A 209 26.67 -12.55 -19.30
N CYS A 210 25.60 -13.34 -19.23
CA CYS A 210 25.63 -14.79 -19.27
C CYS A 210 25.30 -15.34 -20.68
N GLU A 211 25.46 -16.65 -20.86
CA GLU A 211 25.05 -17.38 -22.07
C GLU A 211 23.51 -17.50 -22.11
N HIS A 212 22.89 -17.84 -20.98
CA HIS A 212 21.44 -17.95 -20.84
C HIS A 212 20.78 -16.66 -20.33
N GLN A 213 20.66 -15.65 -21.20
CA GLN A 213 19.99 -14.39 -20.86
C GLN A 213 18.47 -14.55 -20.89
N VAL A 214 17.86 -14.73 -19.71
CA VAL A 214 16.41 -14.93 -19.57
C VAL A 214 15.62 -13.63 -19.51
N VAL A 215 16.30 -12.54 -19.13
CA VAL A 215 15.75 -11.19 -19.18
C VAL A 215 16.73 -10.35 -20.01
N ILE A 216 16.22 -9.77 -21.09
CA ILE A 216 17.02 -8.98 -22.04
C ILE A 216 16.48 -7.57 -22.15
N GLU A 217 17.37 -6.61 -22.36
CA GLU A 217 16.98 -5.25 -22.73
C GLU A 217 16.40 -5.23 -24.14
N MET A 218 15.11 -4.92 -24.25
CA MET A 218 14.44 -4.72 -25.53
C MET A 218 14.06 -3.23 -25.68
N PRO A 219 14.86 -2.43 -26.40
CA PRO A 219 14.50 -1.04 -26.66
C PRO A 219 13.24 -0.97 -27.52
N GLU A 220 12.35 -0.01 -27.26
CA GLU A 220 11.19 0.20 -28.12
C GLU A 220 11.61 0.85 -29.43
N HIS A 221 11.44 0.12 -30.53
CA HIS A 221 11.61 0.67 -31.86
C HIS A 221 10.40 1.58 -32.20
N ASN A 222 10.41 2.80 -31.68
CA ASN A 222 9.52 3.85 -32.13
C ASN A 222 10.20 4.60 -33.29
N PRO A 223 9.70 4.51 -34.53
CA PRO A 223 10.29 5.23 -35.66
C PRO A 223 10.11 6.73 -35.44
N GLY A 224 11.14 7.40 -34.91
CA GLY A 224 11.15 8.86 -34.73
C GLY A 224 11.95 9.38 -33.52
N ILE A 225 12.29 8.54 -32.54
CA ILE A 225 13.08 8.95 -31.36
C ILE A 225 14.38 8.13 -31.34
N MET A 226 15.51 8.77 -31.62
CA MET A 226 16.84 8.14 -31.51
C MET A 226 17.27 8.08 -30.04
N GLY A 227 17.48 6.86 -29.53
CA GLY A 227 17.92 6.56 -28.16
C GLY A 227 17.24 5.32 -27.61
N ALA A 228 17.83 4.64 -26.62
CA ALA A 228 17.17 3.56 -25.90
C ALA A 228 15.92 4.14 -25.20
N THR A 229 14.74 3.84 -25.72
CA THR A 229 13.46 4.36 -25.23
C THR A 229 12.97 3.49 -24.09
N MET A 230 13.02 4.02 -22.85
CA MET A 230 12.41 3.37 -21.69
C MET A 230 10.90 3.19 -21.94
N ARG A 231 10.36 2.01 -21.57
CA ARG A 231 8.92 1.71 -21.67
C ARG A 231 8.13 2.45 -20.59
N LEU A 232 7.94 3.75 -20.79
CA LEU A 232 7.21 4.63 -19.87
C LEU A 232 5.76 4.88 -20.37
N GLY A 233 4.86 5.13 -19.42
CA GLY A 233 3.47 5.51 -19.67
C GLY A 233 2.50 4.34 -19.85
N ARG A 234 1.23 4.67 -20.17
CA ARG A 234 0.14 3.70 -20.31
C ARG A 234 0.35 2.83 -21.55
N ARG A 235 0.41 1.51 -21.35
CA ARG A 235 0.47 0.51 -22.42
C ARG A 235 -0.67 -0.49 -22.30
N THR A 236 -1.19 -0.93 -23.44
CA THR A 236 -2.22 -1.97 -23.49
C THR A 236 -1.53 -3.33 -23.44
N THR A 237 -1.94 -4.16 -22.47
CA THR A 237 -1.51 -5.56 -22.38
C THR A 237 -2.69 -6.44 -22.76
N HIS A 238 -2.50 -7.38 -23.69
CA HIS A 238 -3.52 -8.33 -24.10
C HIS A 238 -3.27 -9.66 -23.40
N PHE A 239 -4.31 -10.22 -22.78
CA PHE A 239 -4.27 -11.57 -22.25
C PHE A 239 -4.29 -12.58 -23.41
N VAL A 240 -3.49 -13.63 -23.30
CA VAL A 240 -3.35 -14.68 -24.33
C VAL A 240 -4.21 -15.90 -24.02
N THR A 241 -4.48 -16.15 -22.74
CA THR A 241 -5.29 -17.26 -22.24
C THR A 241 -6.55 -16.71 -21.59
N ASP A 242 -7.61 -17.52 -21.48
CA ASP A 242 -8.85 -17.12 -20.82
C ASP A 242 -8.91 -17.56 -19.34
N ASP A 243 -8.12 -18.57 -18.96
CA ASP A 243 -8.12 -19.17 -17.63
C ASP A 243 -6.82 -18.88 -16.87
N SER A 244 -6.78 -17.73 -16.21
CA SER A 244 -5.69 -17.32 -15.34
C SER A 244 -6.21 -16.59 -14.12
N ILE A 245 -5.59 -16.84 -12.97
CA ILE A 245 -5.84 -16.11 -11.72
C ILE A 245 -5.73 -14.60 -11.94
N VAL A 246 -4.78 -14.16 -12.78
CA VAL A 246 -4.59 -12.73 -13.10
C VAL A 246 -5.81 -12.17 -13.83
N ILE A 247 -6.44 -12.94 -14.70
CA ILE A 247 -7.63 -12.53 -15.45
C ILE A 247 -8.84 -12.46 -14.53
N GLN A 248 -9.03 -13.47 -13.68
CA GLN A 248 -10.10 -13.48 -12.68
C GLN A 248 -10.00 -12.27 -11.73
N ILE A 249 -8.78 -11.95 -11.28
CA ILE A 249 -8.49 -10.75 -10.47
C ILE A 249 -8.76 -9.49 -11.29
N THR A 250 -8.27 -9.40 -12.53
CA THR A 250 -8.44 -8.21 -13.37
C THR A 250 -9.90 -7.95 -13.69
N GLN A 251 -10.68 -8.99 -14.00
CA GLN A 251 -12.12 -8.89 -14.20
C GLN A 251 -12.83 -8.42 -12.93
N SER A 252 -12.43 -8.93 -11.76
CA SER A 252 -12.95 -8.52 -10.45
C SER A 252 -12.58 -7.09 -10.04
N LEU A 253 -11.46 -6.56 -10.56
CA LEU A 253 -11.04 -5.18 -10.39
C LEU A 253 -11.72 -4.24 -11.41
N ALA A 254 -11.99 -4.74 -12.61
CA ALA A 254 -12.59 -3.99 -13.71
C ALA A 254 -14.13 -3.97 -13.67
N THR A 255 -14.78 -4.65 -12.71
CA THR A 255 -16.23 -4.56 -12.51
C THR A 255 -16.64 -3.11 -12.22
N SER A 256 -17.68 -2.65 -12.92
CA SER A 256 -18.16 -1.25 -13.00
C SER A 256 -18.39 -0.57 -11.65
N ASP A 257 -18.66 -1.35 -10.61
CA ASP A 257 -19.14 -0.84 -9.33
C ASP A 257 -18.01 -0.66 -8.31
N LYS A 258 -16.78 -1.06 -8.66
CA LYS A 258 -15.56 -0.86 -7.86
C LYS A 258 -14.66 0.24 -8.44
N GLY A 259 -15.27 1.20 -9.15
CA GLY A 259 -14.58 2.41 -9.56
C GLY A 259 -13.93 3.08 -8.36
N ILE A 260 -12.75 3.66 -8.57
CA ILE A 260 -12.02 4.53 -7.65
C ILE A 260 -12.99 5.60 -7.07
N LEU A 261 -13.66 5.24 -5.98
CA LEU A 261 -14.52 6.11 -5.16
C LEU A 261 -13.73 6.73 -4.01
N ALA A 262 -12.58 6.12 -3.65
CA ALA A 262 -11.71 6.60 -2.59
C ALA A 262 -10.92 7.89 -2.95
N VAL A 263 -11.04 8.38 -4.19
CA VAL A 263 -10.30 9.56 -4.70
C VAL A 263 -11.26 10.66 -5.15
N ASP A 264 -12.57 10.40 -5.07
CA ASP A 264 -13.54 11.45 -5.31
C ASP A 264 -13.72 12.24 -4.01
N GLU A 265 -13.34 13.52 -4.04
CA GLU A 265 -13.72 14.44 -2.98
C GLU A 265 -15.25 14.62 -3.00
N SER A 266 -15.85 15.04 -1.89
CA SER A 266 -17.29 15.32 -1.85
C SER A 266 -17.64 16.42 -2.86
N ALA A 267 -18.89 16.41 -3.34
CA ALA A 267 -19.35 17.36 -4.36
C ALA A 267 -19.09 18.82 -3.94
N ASP A 268 -19.31 19.14 -2.66
CA ASP A 268 -19.09 20.48 -2.12
C ASP A 268 -17.60 20.89 -2.15
N VAL A 269 -16.68 19.95 -1.88
CA VAL A 269 -15.24 20.24 -1.85
C VAL A 269 -14.70 20.40 -3.28
N ILE A 270 -15.11 19.54 -4.21
CA ILE A 270 -14.62 19.62 -5.58
C ILE A 270 -15.14 20.88 -6.31
N GLU A 271 -16.34 21.35 -5.96
CA GLU A 271 -16.89 22.63 -6.44
C GLU A 271 -15.98 23.81 -6.07
N THR A 272 -15.45 23.83 -4.85
CA THR A 272 -14.51 24.87 -4.40
C THR A 272 -13.17 24.84 -5.13
N ARG A 273 -12.76 23.68 -5.66
CA ARG A 273 -11.53 23.55 -6.46
C ARG A 273 -11.74 23.90 -7.93
N PHE A 274 -12.91 23.61 -8.49
CA PHE A 274 -13.21 23.85 -9.90
C PHE A 274 -13.65 25.28 -10.18
N SER A 275 -14.31 25.94 -9.21
CA SER A 275 -14.78 27.33 -9.35
C SER A 275 -13.68 28.34 -9.72
N PRO A 276 -12.48 28.32 -9.13
CA PRO A 276 -11.40 29.26 -9.48
C PRO A 276 -10.84 29.08 -10.90
N VAL A 277 -11.04 27.91 -11.51
CA VAL A 277 -10.56 27.59 -12.87
C VAL A 277 -11.70 27.53 -13.89
N ASN A 278 -12.89 28.01 -13.54
CA ASN A 278 -14.11 28.00 -14.38
C ASN A 278 -14.44 26.61 -14.94
N MET A 279 -14.20 25.54 -14.19
CA MET A 279 -14.66 24.20 -14.54
C MET A 279 -16.00 23.89 -13.87
N GLU A 280 -16.90 23.23 -14.59
CA GLU A 280 -18.18 22.77 -14.03
C GLU A 280 -18.00 21.46 -13.24
N ASN A 281 -18.69 21.35 -12.11
CA ASN A 281 -18.71 20.16 -11.25
C ASN A 281 -19.62 19.06 -11.82
N ASN A 282 -19.24 18.51 -12.98
CA ASN A 282 -19.94 17.39 -13.61
C ASN A 282 -19.10 16.09 -13.55
N GLU A 283 -19.75 14.95 -13.76
CA GLU A 283 -19.12 13.63 -13.60
C GLU A 283 -17.90 13.43 -14.53
N GLU A 284 -17.96 14.01 -15.73
CA GLU A 284 -16.89 13.93 -16.72
C GLU A 284 -15.65 14.72 -16.30
N ASN A 285 -15.83 15.95 -15.79
CA ASN A 285 -14.76 16.79 -15.27
C ASN A 285 -14.16 16.22 -13.98
N ARG A 286 -14.98 15.66 -13.08
CA ARG A 286 -14.49 14.92 -11.91
C ARG A 286 -13.71 13.68 -12.30
N ARG A 287 -14.13 12.96 -13.35
CA ARG A 287 -13.39 11.84 -13.94
C ARG A 287 -12.06 12.30 -14.53
N TYR A 288 -12.04 13.43 -15.22
CA TYR A 288 -10.83 14.04 -15.75
C TYR A 288 -9.86 14.46 -14.64
N TYR A 289 -10.34 15.10 -13.57
CA TYR A 289 -9.55 15.47 -12.40
C TYR A 289 -8.93 14.25 -11.70
N ARG A 290 -9.72 13.19 -11.50
CA ARG A 290 -9.21 11.90 -11.00
C ARG A 290 -8.11 11.36 -11.90
N GLN A 291 -8.32 11.35 -13.22
CA GLN A 291 -7.29 10.92 -14.15
C GLN A 291 -6.05 11.82 -14.10
N LEU A 292 -6.19 13.12 -13.85
CA LEU A 292 -5.09 14.06 -13.71
C LEU A 292 -4.23 13.73 -12.47
N LEU A 293 -4.85 13.45 -11.32
CA LEU A 293 -4.16 13.02 -10.09
C LEU A 293 -3.30 11.77 -10.33
N PHE A 294 -3.75 10.86 -11.18
CA PHE A 294 -3.02 9.65 -11.58
C PHE A 294 -2.16 9.80 -12.84
N ARG A 295 -2.16 10.98 -13.47
CA ARG A 295 -1.38 11.31 -14.67
C ARG A 295 -0.22 12.27 -14.40
N ILE A 296 0.04 12.66 -13.15
CA ILE A 296 1.29 13.35 -12.79
C ILE A 296 2.44 12.33 -12.88
N THR A 297 2.79 11.97 -14.11
CA THR A 297 4.09 11.44 -14.52
C THR A 297 4.72 12.53 -15.38
N VAL A 298 5.05 13.66 -14.76
CA VAL A 298 5.94 14.62 -15.41
C VAL A 298 7.33 14.26 -14.92
N ASP A 299 7.87 13.22 -15.54
CA ASP A 299 9.25 12.80 -15.33
C ASP A 299 10.12 13.75 -16.15
N ILE A 300 10.96 14.54 -15.48
CA ILE A 300 11.86 15.50 -16.14
C ILE A 300 13.15 14.79 -16.61
N GLY A 301 13.20 13.46 -16.47
CA GLY A 301 14.35 12.62 -16.79
C GLY A 301 15.11 12.21 -15.53
N MET A 302 16.16 11.41 -15.75
CA MET A 302 17.03 11.00 -14.65
C MET A 302 17.91 12.15 -14.20
N VAL A 303 17.86 12.46 -12.92
CA VAL A 303 18.74 13.43 -12.26
C VAL A 303 19.62 12.72 -11.25
N ILE A 304 20.79 13.30 -10.99
CA ILE A 304 21.69 12.82 -9.94
C ILE A 304 21.07 13.21 -8.60
N LEU A 305 20.79 12.22 -7.75
CA LEU A 305 20.19 12.45 -6.45
C LEU A 305 21.23 13.10 -5.52
N GLY A 306 21.00 14.38 -5.19
CA GLY A 306 21.91 15.14 -4.33
C GLY A 306 22.14 14.47 -2.98
N GLY A 307 23.40 14.17 -2.65
CA GLY A 307 23.79 13.51 -1.38
C GLY A 307 24.10 12.02 -1.48
N THR A 308 24.12 11.44 -2.68
CA THR A 308 24.51 10.04 -2.96
C THR A 308 25.78 9.95 -3.82
N ASP A 309 26.40 8.77 -3.94
CA ASP A 309 27.57 8.53 -4.81
C ASP A 309 27.14 8.37 -6.28
N ASN A 310 26.67 9.45 -6.91
CA ASN A 310 26.25 9.51 -8.31
C ASN A 310 25.08 8.58 -8.70
N GLU A 311 24.19 8.26 -7.77
CA GLU A 311 22.97 7.49 -8.08
C GLU A 311 21.96 8.37 -8.82
N THR A 312 21.20 7.76 -9.74
CA THR A 312 20.21 8.46 -10.56
C THR A 312 18.79 8.07 -10.17
N THR A 313 17.88 9.06 -10.14
CA THR A 313 16.45 8.84 -9.89
C THR A 313 15.61 9.60 -10.89
N THR A 314 14.42 9.09 -11.19
CA THR A 314 13.40 9.80 -11.98
C THR A 314 12.75 10.87 -11.11
N GLN A 315 12.75 12.12 -11.56
CA GLN A 315 12.25 13.24 -10.78
C GLN A 315 10.87 13.70 -11.28
N GLY A 316 9.91 13.77 -10.36
CA GLY A 316 8.62 14.43 -10.59
C GLY A 316 8.70 15.95 -10.40
N LEU A 317 7.58 16.65 -10.50
CA LEU A 317 7.50 18.10 -10.21
C LEU A 317 7.67 18.47 -8.72
N ASP A 318 7.99 17.50 -7.87
CA ASP A 318 7.97 17.65 -6.42
C ASP A 318 9.30 18.19 -5.85
N GLY A 319 10.30 18.46 -6.69
CA GLY A 319 11.55 19.11 -6.26
C GLY A 319 12.37 18.31 -5.25
N LEU A 320 12.26 16.97 -5.28
CA LEU A 320 12.93 16.06 -4.34
C LEU A 320 14.44 16.33 -4.21
N GLU A 321 15.12 16.64 -5.32
CA GLU A 321 16.55 16.95 -5.36
C GLU A 321 16.92 18.17 -4.49
N GLU A 322 16.16 19.27 -4.58
CA GLU A 322 16.43 20.50 -3.83
C GLU A 322 16.24 20.28 -2.32
N ARG A 323 15.19 19.54 -1.94
CA ARG A 323 14.97 19.15 -0.54
C ARG A 323 16.12 18.30 -0.02
N CYS A 324 16.60 17.32 -0.79
CA CYS A 324 17.75 16.48 -0.44
C CYS A 324 19.06 17.28 -0.21
N ARG A 325 19.26 18.41 -0.92
CA ARG A 325 20.43 19.30 -0.68
C ARG A 325 20.33 20.10 0.62
N GLU A 326 19.13 20.44 1.09
CA GLU A 326 18.94 21.18 2.34
C GLU A 326 19.22 20.33 3.58
N TYR A 327 18.99 19.01 3.50
CA TYR A 327 19.25 18.06 4.61
C TYR A 327 20.75 17.82 4.90
N LYS A 328 21.67 18.46 4.16
CA LYS A 328 23.13 18.39 4.37
C LYS A 328 23.64 19.04 5.67
N LEU A 329 22.75 19.63 6.49
CA LEU A 329 23.07 20.22 7.80
C LEU A 329 23.13 19.18 8.95
N GLY A 330 23.40 17.90 8.66
CA GLY A 330 23.74 16.93 9.71
C GLY A 330 23.27 15.49 9.49
N ALA A 331 22.51 15.19 8.43
CA ALA A 331 22.09 13.83 8.11
C ALA A 331 22.99 13.23 7.02
N GLN A 332 23.65 12.11 7.30
CA GLN A 332 24.30 11.28 6.29
C GLN A 332 23.24 10.37 5.67
N PHE A 333 22.96 10.57 4.38
CA PHE A 333 22.10 9.67 3.61
C PHE A 333 22.89 8.43 3.23
N ALA A 334 22.42 7.26 3.67
CA ALA A 334 22.94 5.98 3.23
C ALA A 334 22.33 5.62 1.87
N GLN A 335 23.23 5.37 0.91
CA GLN A 335 23.02 4.99 -0.50
C GLN A 335 21.77 4.15 -0.77
N TRP A 336 21.01 4.60 -1.78
CA TRP A 336 19.89 3.88 -2.33
C TRP A 336 20.35 3.02 -3.51
#